data_AF-A0A2V7FJV3-F1
#
_entry.id   AF-A0A2V7FJV3-F1
#
_cell.length_a   1.000
_cell.length_b   1.000
_cell.length_c   1.000
_cell.angle_alpha   90.00
_cell.angle_beta   90.00
_cell.angle_gamma   90.00
#
_symmetry.space_group_name_H-M   'P 1'
#
loop_
_entity.id
_entity.type
_entity.pdbx_description
1 polymer ?
#
loop_
_entity_poly.entity_id
_entity_poly.type
_entity_poly.pdbx_seq_one_letter_code
_entity_poly.pdbx_strand_id
1 'polypeptide(L)'
;MQTGTRVEICTVCRHELRAGEPLAWGLAHERLHERCLDGLRASRLRPKDRPQRVAPAMRSVLSRHDGRLCTACLAMEINISLQQAREVVAHLNTGEGFAVLPVSCGRCGRQTDALCSVPHAA
;
A
#
# COMPACT_ATOMS: atom_id res chain seq x y z
N MET A 1 -29.72 -32.83 -6.39
CA MET A 1 -29.83 -31.60 -7.22
C MET A 1 -28.69 -30.67 -6.81
N GLN A 2 -27.59 -30.72 -7.55
CA GLN A 2 -26.49 -29.74 -7.66
C GLN A 2 -26.07 -29.00 -6.38
N THR A 3 -25.28 -29.63 -5.52
CA THR A 3 -24.35 -28.92 -4.60
C THR A 3 -23.18 -28.41 -5.44
N GLY A 4 -23.34 -27.24 -6.04
CA GLY A 4 -22.26 -26.57 -6.75
C GLY A 4 -21.24 -26.07 -5.75
N THR A 5 -20.21 -26.87 -5.46
CA THR A 5 -19.00 -26.41 -4.78
C THR A 5 -18.42 -25.31 -5.65
N ARG A 6 -18.61 -24.05 -5.24
CA ARG A 6 -18.07 -22.90 -5.99
C ARG A 6 -16.55 -23.02 -5.95
N VAL A 7 -15.97 -23.46 -7.06
CA VAL A 7 -14.52 -23.55 -7.21
C VAL A 7 -13.98 -22.13 -7.12
N GLU A 8 -13.24 -21.85 -6.06
CA GLU A 8 -12.59 -20.56 -5.88
C GLU A 8 -11.36 -20.53 -6.80
N ILE A 9 -11.23 -19.48 -7.62
CA ILE A 9 -10.18 -19.36 -8.63
C ILE A 9 -9.29 -18.19 -8.24
N CYS A 10 -7.97 -18.39 -8.31
CA CYS A 10 -7.00 -17.32 -8.14
C CYS A 10 -7.23 -16.25 -9.20
N THR A 11 -7.53 -15.02 -8.80
CA THR A 11 -7.79 -13.92 -9.73
C THR A 11 -6.56 -13.51 -10.54
N VAL A 12 -5.36 -13.90 -10.09
CA VAL A 12 -4.08 -13.59 -10.74
C VAL A 12 -3.67 -14.63 -11.77
N CYS A 13 -3.60 -15.91 -11.39
CA CYS A 13 -3.12 -16.97 -12.28
C CYS A 13 -4.25 -17.80 -12.92
N ARG A 14 -5.51 -17.51 -12.59
CA ARG A 14 -6.71 -18.17 -13.12
C ARG A 14 -6.77 -19.69 -12.88
N HIS A 15 -5.96 -20.20 -11.95
CA HIS A 15 -5.99 -21.60 -11.50
C HIS A 15 -6.88 -21.75 -10.26
N GLU A 16 -7.45 -22.94 -10.09
CA GLU A 16 -8.25 -23.32 -8.92
C GLU A 16 -7.44 -23.19 -7.62
N LEU A 17 -8.11 -22.78 -6.54
CA LEU A 17 -7.55 -22.72 -5.19
C LEU A 17 -7.97 -23.97 -4.42
N ARG A 18 -7.02 -24.80 -4.01
CA ARG A 18 -7.31 -26.04 -3.29
C ARG A 18 -7.11 -25.89 -1.79
N ALA A 19 -7.88 -26.68 -1.03
CA ALA A 19 -7.69 -26.80 0.40
C ALA A 19 -6.31 -27.41 0.69
N GLY A 20 -5.52 -26.74 1.53
CA GLY A 20 -4.15 -27.15 1.88
C GLY A 20 -3.05 -26.40 1.11
N GLU A 21 -3.39 -25.57 0.14
CA GLU A 21 -2.42 -24.68 -0.52
C GLU A 21 -2.21 -23.38 0.29
N PRO A 22 -1.02 -22.77 0.22
CA PRO A 22 -0.75 -21.45 0.80
C PRO A 22 -1.55 -20.36 0.07
N LEU A 23 -2.58 -19.85 0.74
CA LEU A 23 -3.56 -18.89 0.21
C LEU A 23 -3.49 -17.56 0.94
N ALA A 24 -3.60 -16.48 0.18
CA ALA A 24 -3.70 -15.11 0.67
C ALA A 24 -5.02 -14.46 0.23
N TRP A 25 -5.29 -13.29 0.79
CA TRP A 25 -6.45 -12.46 0.47
C TRP A 25 -6.01 -11.19 -0.28
N GLY A 26 -6.68 -10.92 -1.39
CA GLY A 26 -6.57 -9.69 -2.18
C GLY A 26 -7.48 -8.58 -1.67
N LEU A 27 -7.47 -7.45 -2.39
CA LEU A 27 -8.03 -6.17 -1.95
C LEU A 27 -9.56 -6.15 -1.80
N ALA A 28 -10.28 -7.12 -2.37
CA ALA A 28 -11.75 -7.24 -2.33
C ALA A 28 -12.22 -8.53 -1.65
N HIS A 29 -11.44 -9.03 -0.68
CA HIS A 29 -11.63 -10.38 -0.09
C HIS A 29 -11.60 -11.50 -1.14
N GLU A 30 -10.85 -11.30 -2.21
CA GLU A 30 -10.64 -12.32 -3.23
C GLU A 30 -9.51 -13.26 -2.76
N ARG A 31 -9.74 -14.57 -2.76
CA ARG A 31 -8.68 -15.54 -2.45
C ARG A 31 -7.73 -15.68 -3.64
N LEU A 32 -6.43 -15.79 -3.34
CA LEU A 32 -5.37 -15.94 -4.33
C LEU A 32 -4.20 -16.72 -3.74
N HIS A 33 -3.36 -17.33 -4.58
CA HIS A 33 -2.15 -18.02 -4.08
C HIS A 33 -1.16 -17.01 -3.46
N GLU A 34 -0.50 -17.35 -2.35
CA GLU A 34 0.53 -16.49 -1.74
C GLU A 34 1.61 -16.07 -2.75
N ARG A 35 2.06 -16.99 -3.62
CA ARG A 35 3.02 -16.68 -4.70
C ARG A 35 2.52 -15.64 -5.71
N CYS A 36 1.21 -15.57 -5.91
CA CYS A 36 0.59 -14.64 -6.84
C CYS A 36 0.39 -13.26 -6.22
N LEU A 37 0.36 -13.16 -4.89
CA LEU A 37 0.33 -11.88 -4.17
C LEU A 37 1.62 -11.11 -4.41
N ASP A 38 2.75 -11.80 -4.37
CA ASP A 38 4.07 -11.19 -4.53
C ASP A 38 4.24 -10.55 -5.93
N GLY A 39 3.85 -11.29 -6.98
CA GLY A 39 3.83 -10.76 -8.36
C GLY A 39 2.86 -9.60 -8.58
N LEU A 40 1.72 -9.57 -7.86
CA LEU A 40 0.78 -8.45 -7.91
C LEU A 40 1.35 -7.19 -7.23
N ARG A 41 2.03 -7.36 -6.10
CA ARG A 41 2.74 -6.28 -5.38
C ARG A 41 3.90 -5.71 -6.22
N ALA A 42 4.62 -6.57 -6.95
CA ALA A 42 5.69 -6.17 -7.86
C ALA A 42 5.17 -5.47 -9.13
N SER A 43 3.98 -5.82 -9.63
CA SER A 43 3.42 -5.26 -10.87
C SER A 43 2.79 -3.87 -10.70
N ARG A 44 2.24 -3.55 -9.52
CA ARG A 44 1.56 -2.25 -9.28
C ARG A 44 2.50 -1.10 -8.93
N LEU A 45 3.74 -1.40 -8.56
CA LEU A 45 4.77 -0.40 -8.30
C LEU A 45 6.00 -0.78 -9.13
N ARG A 46 6.05 -0.35 -10.40
CA ARG A 46 7.34 -0.28 -11.07
C ARG A 46 8.14 0.84 -10.40
N PRO A 47 9.33 0.58 -9.84
CA PRO A 47 10.22 1.59 -9.24
C PRO A 47 10.72 2.69 -10.20
N LYS A 48 10.20 2.73 -11.43
CA LYS A 48 10.59 3.70 -12.46
C LYS A 48 9.72 4.96 -12.51
N ASP A 49 8.64 5.04 -11.72
CA ASP A 49 7.89 6.30 -11.62
C ASP A 49 8.71 7.31 -10.80
N ARG A 50 9.23 8.34 -11.49
CA ARG A 50 10.01 9.42 -10.88
C ARG A 50 9.25 10.01 -9.67
N PRO A 51 9.93 10.41 -8.58
CA PRO A 51 9.32 11.04 -7.42
C PRO A 51 8.44 12.25 -7.77
N GLN A 52 8.74 12.92 -8.88
CA GLN A 52 7.97 14.02 -9.47
C GLN A 52 6.51 13.67 -9.81
N ARG A 53 6.19 12.41 -10.15
CA ARG A 53 4.80 11.97 -10.42
C ARG A 53 4.06 11.52 -9.17
N VAL A 54 4.79 11.02 -8.17
CA VAL A 54 4.22 10.49 -6.92
C VAL A 54 3.89 11.63 -5.95
N ALA A 55 4.69 12.69 -5.93
CA ALA A 55 4.50 13.86 -5.07
C ALA A 55 3.09 14.50 -5.13
N PRO A 56 2.52 14.85 -6.30
CA PRO A 56 1.18 15.47 -6.35
C PRO A 56 0.06 14.52 -5.88
N ALA A 57 0.16 13.23 -6.22
CA ALA A 57 -0.76 12.21 -5.72
C ALA A 57 -0.66 12.08 -4.20
N MET A 58 0.56 12.08 -3.66
CA MET A 58 0.78 11.98 -2.22
C MET A 58 0.29 13.21 -1.47
N ARG A 59 0.47 14.43 -2.01
CA ARG A 59 -0.13 15.64 -1.42
C ARG A 59 -1.65 15.53 -1.36
N SER A 60 -2.29 15.01 -2.42
CA SER A 60 -3.74 14.81 -2.44
C SER A 60 -4.21 13.80 -1.39
N VAL A 61 -3.45 12.73 -1.17
CA VAL A 61 -3.71 11.77 -0.08
C VAL A 61 -3.56 12.45 1.27
N LEU A 62 -2.44 13.13 1.53
CA LEU A 62 -2.19 13.81 2.80
C LEU A 62 -3.22 14.91 3.09
N SER A 63 -3.66 15.69 2.10
CA SER A 63 -4.70 16.71 2.28
C SER A 63 -6.02 16.16 2.79
N ARG A 64 -6.33 14.86 2.57
CA ARG A 64 -7.51 14.20 3.13
C ARG A 64 -7.36 13.82 4.61
N HIS A 65 -6.14 13.85 5.13
CA HIS A 65 -5.78 13.48 6.50
C HIS A 65 -4.99 14.61 7.19
N ASP A 66 -5.46 15.85 7.04
CA ASP A 66 -4.87 17.05 7.68
C ASP A 66 -3.37 17.27 7.37
N GLY A 67 -2.93 16.85 6.19
CA GLY A 67 -1.55 17.02 5.72
C GLY A 67 -0.54 16.05 6.35
N ARG A 68 -0.98 15.08 7.17
CA ARG A 68 -0.06 14.14 7.83
C ARG A 68 -0.61 12.72 7.88
N LEU A 69 0.26 11.74 7.64
CA LEU A 69 -0.12 10.34 7.80
C LEU A 69 1.08 9.50 8.25
N CYS A 70 0.87 8.61 9.22
CA CYS A 70 1.91 7.67 9.62
C CYS A 70 2.15 6.64 8.51
N THR A 71 3.37 6.12 8.36
CA THR A 71 3.75 5.21 7.27
C THR A 71 2.86 3.96 7.21
N ALA A 72 2.44 3.44 8.37
CA ALA A 72 1.52 2.31 8.44
C ALA A 72 0.09 2.67 7.97
N CYS A 73 -0.43 3.83 8.36
CA CYS A 73 -1.73 4.31 7.86
C CYS A 73 -1.66 4.68 6.39
N LEU A 74 -0.52 5.19 5.93
CA LEU A 74 -0.27 5.47 4.52
C LEU A 74 -0.29 4.19 3.70
N ALA A 75 0.40 3.15 4.16
CA ALA A 75 0.39 1.82 3.52
C ALA A 75 -1.05 1.29 3.34
N MET A 76 -1.89 1.47 4.37
CA MET A 76 -3.31 1.09 4.31
C MET A 76 -4.10 1.94 3.32
N GLU A 77 -3.90 3.27 3.34
CA GLU A 77 -4.65 4.23 2.51
C GLU A 77 -4.39 4.03 1.01
N ILE A 78 -3.14 3.81 0.63
CA ILE A 78 -2.75 3.59 -0.78
C ILE A 78 -2.61 2.10 -1.12
N ASN A 79 -2.95 1.23 -0.18
CA ASN A 79 -3.08 -0.21 -0.33
C ASN A 79 -1.80 -0.91 -0.82
N ILE A 80 -0.68 -0.60 -0.15
CA ILE A 80 0.65 -1.16 -0.40
C ILE A 80 1.20 -1.82 0.87
N SER A 81 2.29 -2.57 0.75
CA SER A 81 2.94 -3.14 1.92
C SER A 81 3.60 -2.06 2.79
N LEU A 82 3.80 -2.35 4.09
CA LEU A 82 4.53 -1.44 4.98
C LEU A 82 5.96 -1.17 4.48
N GLN A 83 6.61 -2.16 3.88
CA GLN A 83 7.96 -2.02 3.32
C GLN A 83 7.95 -1.05 2.12
N GLN A 84 6.98 -1.21 1.21
CA GLN A 84 6.82 -0.30 0.08
C GLN A 84 6.49 1.12 0.54
N ALA A 85 5.66 1.27 1.57
CA ALA A 85 5.36 2.58 2.14
C ALA A 85 6.63 3.24 2.72
N ARG A 86 7.50 2.47 3.38
CA ARG A 86 8.80 2.98 3.85
C ARG A 86 9.69 3.43 2.69
N GLU A 87 9.74 2.68 1.59
CA GLU A 87 10.50 3.08 0.40
C GLU A 87 9.98 4.36 -0.25
N VAL A 88 8.66 4.52 -0.32
CA VAL A 88 8.00 5.74 -0.82
C VAL A 88 8.28 6.92 0.08
N VAL A 89 8.15 6.75 1.40
CA VAL A 89 8.44 7.79 2.39
C VAL A 89 9.92 8.19 2.33
N ALA A 90 10.83 7.23 2.20
CA ALA A 90 12.26 7.49 2.03
C ALA A 90 12.56 8.27 0.73
N HIS A 91 11.90 7.92 -0.38
CA HIS A 91 12.01 8.64 -1.65
C HIS A 91 11.40 10.04 -1.61
N LEU A 92 10.35 10.27 -0.83
CA LEU A 92 9.72 11.58 -0.71
C LEU A 92 10.46 12.50 0.27
N ASN A 93 11.14 11.94 1.27
CA ASN A 93 11.98 12.69 2.20
C ASN A 93 13.18 13.38 1.52
N THR A 94 13.61 12.87 0.37
CA THR A 94 14.69 13.49 -0.42
C THR A 94 14.18 14.57 -1.38
N GLY A 95 12.87 14.72 -1.53
CA GLY A 95 12.25 15.72 -2.40
C GLY A 95 11.74 16.95 -1.65
N GLU A 96 11.66 18.09 -2.34
CA GLU A 96 11.13 19.32 -1.75
C GLU A 96 9.62 19.22 -1.45
N GLY A 97 9.22 19.67 -0.25
CA GLY A 97 7.82 19.83 0.16
C GLY A 97 7.23 18.68 0.97
N PHE A 98 8.05 17.72 1.41
CA PHE A 98 7.66 16.72 2.40
C PHE A 98 8.66 16.69 3.55
N ALA A 99 8.17 16.35 4.73
CA ALA A 99 9.00 16.10 5.91
C ALA A 99 8.61 14.76 6.53
N VAL A 100 9.60 14.04 7.06
CA VAL A 100 9.40 12.77 7.75
C VAL A 100 9.80 12.92 9.21
N LEU A 101 8.88 12.57 10.11
CA LEU A 101 9.07 12.71 11.55
C LEU A 101 8.70 11.41 12.26
N PRO A 102 9.52 10.93 13.22
CA PRO A 102 9.15 9.77 14.04
C PRO A 102 7.95 10.12 14.93
N VAL A 103 6.89 9.32 14.90
CA VAL A 103 5.69 9.54 15.71
C VAL A 103 5.15 8.25 16.33
N SER A 104 4.45 8.40 17.45
CA SER A 104 3.48 7.40 17.90
C SER A 104 2.12 7.76 17.32
N CYS A 105 1.61 6.92 16.40
CA CYS A 105 0.37 7.25 15.70
C CYS A 105 -0.85 7.06 16.61
N GLY A 106 -1.57 8.15 16.91
CA GLY A 106 -2.82 8.08 17.70
C GLY A 106 -3.96 7.31 17.03
N ARG A 107 -3.88 7.04 15.72
CA ARG A 107 -4.92 6.29 14.97
C ARG A 107 -4.71 4.78 15.00
N CYS A 108 -3.47 4.32 14.80
CA CYS A 108 -3.16 2.88 14.72
C CYS A 108 -2.28 2.38 15.87
N GLY A 109 -1.88 3.23 16.81
CA GLY A 109 -1.07 2.91 17.98
C GLY A 109 0.39 2.55 17.70
N ARG A 110 0.82 2.53 16.43
CA ARG A 110 2.19 2.11 16.06
C ARG A 110 3.19 3.26 16.19
N GLN A 111 4.39 2.92 16.67
CA GLN A 111 5.58 3.75 16.53
C GLN A 111 6.15 3.60 15.12
N THR A 112 6.10 4.67 14.34
CA THR A 112 6.56 4.69 12.95
C THR A 112 6.78 6.13 12.50
N ASP A 113 7.45 6.33 11.39
CA ASP A 113 7.58 7.65 10.79
C ASP A 113 6.25 8.14 10.21
N ALA A 114 5.96 9.43 10.33
CA ALA A 114 4.90 10.12 9.63
C ALA A 114 5.43 10.96 8.50
N LEU A 115 4.76 10.86 7.36
CA LEU A 115 4.95 11.74 6.23
C LEU A 115 4.04 12.95 6.42
N CYS A 116 4.63 14.13 6.39
CA CYS A 116 3.96 15.42 6.49
C CYS A 116 4.16 16.18 5.18
N SER A 117 3.12 16.81 4.66
CA SER A 117 3.26 17.80 3.59
C SER A 117 3.72 19.11 4.22
N VAL A 118 4.83 19.67 3.73
CA VAL A 118 5.26 21.00 4.12
C VAL A 118 4.61 22.00 3.17
N PRO A 119 3.85 22.99 3.66
CA PRO A 119 3.34 24.05 2.80
C PRO A 119 4.55 24.75 2.17
N HIS A 120 4.59 24.76 0.84
CA HIS A 120 5.59 25.55 0.13
C HIS A 120 5.22 27.01 0.41
N ALA A 121 6.04 27.71 1.19
CA ALA A 121 5.89 29.15 1.32
C ALA A 121 6.08 29.73 -0.08
N ALA A 122 4.99 30.26 -0.64
CA ALA A 122 5.00 31.02 -1.88
C ALA A 122 5.66 32.38 -1.66
#